data_AF-G1QCM9-F1
#
_entry.id   AF-G1QCM9-F1
#
_cell.length_a   1.000
_cell.length_b   1.000
_cell.length_c   1.000
_cell.angle_alpha   90.00
_cell.angle_beta   90.00
_cell.angle_gamma   90.00
#
_symmetry.space_group_name_H-M   'P 1'
#
loop_
_entity.id
_entity.type
_entity.pdbx_description
1 polymer ?
#
loop_
_entity_poly.entity_id
_entity_poly.type
_entity_poly.pdbx_seq_one_letter_code
_entity_poly.pdbx_strand_id
1 'polypeptide(L)'
;VLVPSFLCSQTPSGAISLGYDFTVTANGQPWCEIQGQVNGNTFLHYTCGSQEVKLLSVLDVNATRAWNQQRDTLQYLVEELKKTLLDIKAEITAPSILGTGLLSLQSSMMCEQESNGRTRASWEFGLDGQISLRFDSKNRNWKVLHAEGRVLKKTLARDRSMTDLLVRTSLGDCRKWLKEVL
;
A
#
# COMPACT_ATOMS: atom_id res chain seq x y z
N VAL A 1 3.30 4.38 19.26
CA VAL A 1 2.83 5.47 18.38
C VAL A 1 1.74 4.87 17.53
N LEU A 2 0.50 5.38 17.63
CA LEU A 2 -0.62 4.90 16.83
C LEU A 2 -0.34 5.29 15.37
N VAL A 3 -0.09 4.31 14.51
CA VAL A 3 -0.10 4.52 13.05
C VAL A 3 -1.53 4.95 12.70
N PRO A 4 -1.74 6.06 11.99
CA PRO A 4 -3.09 6.45 11.59
C PRO A 4 -3.67 5.32 10.75
N SER A 5 -4.74 4.71 11.25
CA SER A 5 -5.45 3.66 10.52
C SER A 5 -5.93 4.24 9.19
N PHE A 6 -5.45 3.70 8.08
CA PHE A 6 -5.93 4.01 6.75
C PHE A 6 -7.34 3.42 6.64
N LEU A 7 -8.34 4.21 7.00
CA LEU A 7 -9.73 3.82 6.82
C LEU A 7 -10.01 3.85 5.32
N CYS A 8 -10.12 2.67 4.70
CA CYS A 8 -10.85 2.54 3.45
C CYS A 8 -12.20 3.25 3.63
N SER A 9 -12.50 4.23 2.77
CA SER A 9 -13.79 4.92 2.78
C SER A 9 -14.92 3.89 2.72
N GLN A 10 -15.95 4.02 3.57
CA GLN A 10 -17.08 3.10 3.60
C GLN A 10 -17.63 2.90 2.18
N THR A 11 -17.67 1.65 1.75
CA THR A 11 -18.12 1.28 0.41
C THR A 11 -19.62 1.54 0.26
N PRO A 12 -20.12 1.89 -0.96
CA PRO A 12 -21.55 1.90 -1.23
C PRO A 12 -22.17 0.54 -0.88
N SER A 13 -23.42 0.55 -0.40
CA SER A 13 -24.17 -0.65 -0.02
C SER A 13 -23.97 -1.79 -1.04
N GLY A 14 -23.27 -2.86 -0.61
CA GLY A 14 -23.07 -4.08 -1.40
C GLY A 14 -21.75 -4.23 -2.17
N ALA A 15 -20.77 -3.32 -2.02
CA ALA A 15 -19.43 -3.52 -2.57
C ALA A 15 -18.45 -4.10 -1.52
N ILE A 16 -17.67 -5.11 -1.93
CA ILE A 16 -16.66 -5.76 -1.09
C ILE A 16 -15.28 -5.22 -1.48
N SER A 17 -14.46 -4.87 -0.49
CA SER A 17 -13.11 -4.36 -0.69
C SER A 17 -12.05 -5.19 0.04
N LEU A 18 -10.89 -5.29 -0.59
CA LEU A 18 -9.64 -5.77 0.00
C LEU A 18 -8.61 -4.65 -0.14
N GLY A 19 -7.96 -4.32 0.97
CA GLY A 19 -6.96 -3.28 1.02
C GLY A 19 -5.71 -3.72 1.78
N TYR A 20 -4.58 -3.10 1.43
CA TYR A 20 -3.32 -3.28 2.14
C TYR A 20 -2.64 -1.95 2.35
N ASP A 21 -2.22 -1.71 3.59
CA ASP A 21 -1.37 -0.59 3.92
C ASP A 21 0.05 -1.06 4.11
N PHE A 22 0.97 -0.27 3.59
CA PHE A 22 2.40 -0.50 3.62
C PHE A 22 3.04 0.73 4.26
N THR A 23 3.86 0.50 5.28
CA THR A 23 4.74 1.53 5.81
C THR A 23 6.17 1.06 5.63
N VAL A 24 7.00 1.87 4.99
CA VAL A 24 8.43 1.58 4.78
C VAL A 24 9.25 2.73 5.32
N THR A 25 10.28 2.45 6.10
CA THR A 25 11.19 3.47 6.66
C THR A 25 12.57 3.33 6.06
N ALA A 26 13.30 4.43 5.84
CA ALA A 26 14.62 4.36 5.19
C ALA A 26 15.68 3.69 6.07
N ASN A 27 15.73 4.05 7.35
CA ASN A 27 16.79 3.64 8.30
C ASN A 27 16.24 3.14 9.66
N GLY A 28 14.92 2.85 9.76
CA GLY A 28 14.28 2.47 11.03
C GLY A 28 14.14 0.95 11.23
N GLN A 29 13.85 0.54 12.47
CA GLN A 29 13.39 -0.79 12.83
C GLN A 29 12.00 -0.71 13.51
N PRO A 30 11.00 -1.48 13.06
CA PRO A 30 11.03 -2.30 11.84
C PRO A 30 11.17 -1.43 10.58
N TRP A 31 11.77 -1.99 9.54
CA TRP A 31 11.98 -1.25 8.29
C TRP A 31 10.75 -1.29 7.38
N CYS A 32 9.84 -2.25 7.61
CA CYS A 32 8.54 -2.32 6.95
C CYS A 32 7.43 -2.85 7.88
N GLU A 33 6.20 -2.41 7.63
CA GLU A 33 4.97 -2.98 8.17
C GLU A 33 3.93 -3.14 7.05
N ILE A 34 3.15 -4.22 7.09
CA ILE A 34 2.04 -4.51 6.17
C ILE A 34 0.78 -4.80 6.98
N GLN A 35 -0.32 -4.13 6.65
CA GLN A 35 -1.62 -4.36 7.25
C GLN A 35 -2.65 -4.72 6.18
N GLY A 36 -3.28 -5.89 6.28
CA GLY A 36 -4.34 -6.33 5.37
C GLY A 36 -5.72 -6.08 5.95
N GLN A 37 -6.64 -5.57 5.13
CA GLN A 37 -8.01 -5.22 5.51
C GLN A 37 -9.07 -5.78 4.55
N VAL A 38 -10.17 -6.31 5.07
CA VAL A 38 -11.38 -6.64 4.30
C VAL A 38 -12.52 -5.74 4.75
N ASN A 39 -13.11 -4.97 3.84
CA ASN A 39 -14.15 -3.98 4.14
C ASN A 39 -13.74 -3.00 5.28
N GLY A 40 -12.46 -2.64 5.34
CA GLY A 40 -11.90 -1.78 6.39
C GLY A 40 -11.60 -2.48 7.73
N ASN A 41 -11.91 -3.77 7.86
CA ASN A 41 -11.58 -4.54 9.06
C ASN A 41 -10.23 -5.24 8.88
N THR A 42 -9.31 -5.03 9.82
CA THR A 42 -7.97 -5.63 9.75
C THR A 42 -8.01 -7.13 10.04
N PHE A 43 -7.38 -7.93 9.18
CA PHE A 43 -7.24 -9.38 9.37
C PHE A 43 -5.79 -9.84 9.47
N LEU A 44 -4.84 -9.03 8.98
CA LEU A 44 -3.42 -9.37 8.86
C LEU A 44 -2.56 -8.19 9.31
N HIS A 45 -1.53 -8.48 10.09
CA HIS A 45 -0.42 -7.58 10.35
C HIS A 45 0.90 -8.34 10.20
N TYR A 46 1.85 -7.77 9.46
CA TYR A 46 3.17 -8.34 9.23
C TYR A 46 4.23 -7.26 9.41
N THR A 47 5.32 -7.61 10.11
CA THR A 47 6.44 -6.72 10.37
C THR A 47 7.71 -7.30 9.74
N CYS A 48 8.35 -6.53 8.86
CA CYS A 48 9.61 -6.98 8.26
C CYS A 48 10.73 -7.04 9.30
N GLY A 49 11.54 -8.11 9.23
CA GLY A 49 12.69 -8.33 10.10
C GLY A 49 12.43 -9.26 11.29
N SER A 50 11.22 -9.28 11.86
CA SER A 50 10.82 -10.29 12.85
C SER A 50 10.26 -11.55 12.20
N GLN A 51 9.79 -11.45 10.96
CA GLN A 51 9.00 -12.49 10.26
C GLN A 51 7.71 -12.88 11.01
N GLU A 52 7.32 -12.12 12.04
CA GLU A 52 6.09 -12.38 12.79
C GLU A 52 4.87 -11.94 11.97
N VAL A 53 3.90 -12.84 11.87
CA VAL A 53 2.60 -12.61 11.25
C VAL A 53 1.55 -12.68 12.36
N LYS A 54 0.77 -11.62 12.54
CA LYS A 54 -0.37 -11.60 13.45
C LYS A 54 -1.65 -11.63 12.63
N LEU A 55 -2.41 -12.70 12.80
CA LEU A 55 -3.74 -12.85 12.22
C LEU A 55 -4.76 -12.43 13.28
N LEU A 56 -5.67 -11.52 12.93
CA LEU A 56 -6.55 -10.85 13.90
C LEU A 56 -8.03 -11.26 13.75
N SER A 57 -8.36 -12.14 12.79
CA SER A 57 -9.75 -12.53 12.50
C SER A 57 -10.09 -13.94 12.96
N VAL A 58 -11.37 -14.18 13.30
CA VAL A 58 -11.97 -15.48 13.63
C VAL A 58 -11.94 -16.48 12.43
N LEU A 59 -11.52 -16.04 11.24
CA LEU A 59 -11.35 -16.87 10.02
C LEU A 59 -9.91 -17.37 9.86
N ASP A 60 -9.30 -17.90 10.92
CA ASP A 60 -7.87 -18.29 10.98
C ASP A 60 -7.38 -19.12 9.78
N VAL A 61 -8.22 -20.02 9.26
CA VAL A 61 -7.88 -20.87 8.11
C VAL A 61 -7.78 -20.07 6.80
N ASN A 62 -8.72 -19.14 6.56
CA ASN A 62 -8.73 -18.31 5.36
C ASN A 62 -7.62 -17.26 5.42
N ALA A 63 -7.38 -16.66 6.59
CA ALA A 63 -6.33 -15.67 6.78
C ALA A 63 -4.92 -16.26 6.59
N THR A 64 -4.68 -17.48 7.10
CA THR A 64 -3.42 -18.21 6.88
C THR A 64 -3.21 -18.58 5.41
N ARG A 65 -4.25 -19.09 4.74
CA ARG A 65 -4.20 -19.44 3.31
C ARG A 65 -3.94 -18.20 2.44
N ALA A 66 -4.70 -17.13 2.69
CA ALA A 66 -4.54 -15.84 2.04
C ALA A 66 -3.10 -15.34 2.17
N TRP A 67 -2.56 -15.32 3.40
CA TRP A 67 -1.18 -14.91 3.62
C TRP A 67 -0.19 -15.75 2.80
N ASN A 68 -0.29 -17.08 2.85
CA ASN A 68 0.63 -17.95 2.10
C ASN A 68 0.58 -17.73 0.58
N GLN A 69 -0.58 -17.37 0.03
CA GLN A 69 -0.73 -17.07 -1.40
C GLN A 69 -0.25 -15.66 -1.77
N GLN A 70 -0.36 -14.71 -0.85
CA GLN A 70 -0.13 -13.28 -1.11
C GLN A 70 1.28 -12.82 -0.73
N ARG A 71 1.88 -13.46 0.28
CA ARG A 71 3.11 -13.03 0.95
C ARG A 71 4.21 -12.67 -0.03
N ASP A 72 4.51 -13.53 -0.98
CA ASP A 72 5.67 -13.31 -1.87
C ASP A 72 5.47 -12.05 -2.74
N THR A 73 4.23 -11.77 -3.14
CA THR A 73 3.90 -10.52 -3.87
C THR A 73 3.95 -9.30 -2.96
N LEU A 74 3.42 -9.41 -1.74
CA LEU A 74 3.45 -8.33 -0.75
C LEU A 74 4.88 -7.99 -0.30
N GLN A 75 5.73 -9.00 -0.13
CA GLN A 75 7.15 -8.85 0.18
C GLN A 75 7.90 -8.20 -0.97
N TYR A 76 7.66 -8.64 -2.21
CA TYR A 76 8.25 -7.99 -3.37
C TYR A 76 7.85 -6.52 -3.47
N LEU A 77 6.58 -6.19 -3.22
CA LEU A 77 6.09 -4.81 -3.21
C LEU A 77 6.78 -3.93 -2.19
N VAL A 78 6.97 -4.38 -0.94
CA VAL A 78 7.64 -3.56 0.09
C VAL A 78 9.12 -3.32 -0.23
N GLU A 79 9.79 -4.24 -0.91
CA GLU A 79 11.16 -4.04 -1.39
C GLU A 79 11.23 -3.00 -2.52
N GLU A 80 10.30 -3.02 -3.47
CA GLU A 80 10.23 -1.98 -4.52
C GLU A 80 9.83 -0.61 -3.96
N LEU A 81 8.92 -0.58 -2.96
CA LEU A 81 8.58 0.64 -2.22
C LEU A 81 9.80 1.17 -1.43
N LYS A 82 10.63 0.28 -0.88
CA LYS A 82 11.88 0.66 -0.20
C LYS A 82 12.85 1.33 -1.17
N LYS A 83 13.05 0.77 -2.36
CA LYS A 83 13.89 1.39 -3.40
C LYS A 83 13.35 2.77 -3.80
N THR A 84 12.03 2.85 -4.01
CA THR A 84 11.34 4.12 -4.31
C THR A 84 11.60 5.17 -3.22
N LEU A 85 11.51 4.80 -1.94
CA LEU A 85 11.79 5.70 -0.81
C LEU A 85 13.25 6.19 -0.81
N LEU A 86 14.21 5.33 -1.16
CA LEU A 86 15.62 5.74 -1.27
C LEU A 86 15.85 6.73 -2.42
N ASP A 87 15.19 6.52 -3.56
CA ASP A 87 15.24 7.46 -4.68
C ASP A 87 14.59 8.81 -4.33
N ILE A 88 13.43 8.81 -3.67
CA ILE A 88 12.78 10.03 -3.17
C ILE A 88 13.71 10.77 -2.21
N LYS A 89 14.34 10.05 -1.27
CA LYS A 89 15.30 10.63 -0.34
C LYS A 89 16.46 11.31 -1.09
N ALA A 90 17.01 10.66 -2.12
CA ALA A 90 18.05 11.26 -2.95
C ALA A 90 17.58 12.51 -3.69
N GLU A 91 16.33 12.54 -4.17
CA GLU A 91 15.74 13.73 -4.83
C GLU A 91 15.46 14.89 -3.86
N ILE A 92 15.14 14.61 -2.60
CA ILE A 92 14.89 15.64 -1.56
C ILE A 92 16.21 16.15 -0.93
N THR A 93 17.26 15.34 -0.87
CA THR A 93 18.54 15.68 -0.19
C THR A 93 19.47 16.56 -1.06
N ALA A 94 18.90 17.56 -1.75
CA ALA A 94 19.64 18.76 -2.14
C ALA A 94 19.74 19.70 -0.90
N PRO A 95 20.84 20.46 -0.73
CA PRO A 95 21.46 20.73 0.57
C PRO A 95 20.80 21.83 1.42
N SER A 96 19.48 21.89 1.56
CA SER A 96 18.88 22.99 2.34
C SER A 96 17.60 22.77 3.13
N ILE A 97 16.89 21.63 3.12
CA ILE A 97 15.52 21.65 3.72
C ILE A 97 15.12 20.50 4.67
N LEU A 98 15.73 19.32 4.66
CA LEU A 98 15.26 18.24 5.54
C LEU A 98 16.31 17.84 6.57
N GLY A 99 15.98 18.10 7.85
CA GLY A 99 16.71 17.55 8.98
C GLY A 99 16.84 16.03 8.88
N THR A 100 17.73 15.47 9.69
CA THR A 100 18.11 14.05 9.75
C THR A 100 16.98 13.07 10.16
N GLY A 101 15.73 13.45 9.94
CA GLY A 101 14.53 12.68 10.27
C GLY A 101 14.47 11.35 9.50
N LEU A 102 13.88 10.36 10.15
CA LEU A 102 13.58 9.06 9.57
C LEU A 102 12.46 9.21 8.53
N LEU A 103 12.83 9.50 7.28
CA LEU A 103 11.86 9.55 6.18
C LEU A 103 11.16 8.19 6.04
N SER A 104 9.84 8.24 5.99
CA SER A 104 8.95 7.09 5.82
C SER A 104 8.02 7.28 4.62
N LEU A 105 7.75 6.19 3.91
CA LEU A 105 6.78 6.11 2.83
C LEU A 105 5.59 5.28 3.32
N GLN A 106 4.41 5.89 3.30
CA GLN A 106 3.14 5.21 3.50
C GLN A 106 2.48 4.99 2.15
N SER A 107 2.00 3.77 1.89
CA SER A 107 1.26 3.43 0.67
C SER A 107 0.03 2.62 1.04
N SER A 108 -1.11 2.89 0.41
CA SER A 108 -2.33 2.11 0.61
C SER A 108 -2.86 1.66 -0.73
N MET A 109 -3.06 0.35 -0.90
CA MET A 109 -3.68 -0.26 -2.05
C MET A 109 -5.11 -0.66 -1.70
N MET A 110 -6.04 -0.42 -2.61
CA MET A 110 -7.41 -0.88 -2.47
C MET A 110 -7.91 -1.45 -3.79
N CYS A 111 -8.57 -2.60 -3.73
CA CYS A 111 -9.41 -3.11 -4.80
C CYS A 111 -10.82 -3.40 -4.31
N GLU A 112 -11.81 -3.06 -5.12
CA GLU A 112 -13.24 -3.20 -4.80
C GLU A 112 -13.95 -3.93 -5.93
N GLN A 113 -14.95 -4.73 -5.55
CA GLN A 113 -15.91 -5.32 -6.48
C GLN A 113 -17.33 -4.88 -6.08
N GLU A 114 -17.97 -4.10 -6.96
CA GLU A 114 -19.37 -3.71 -6.84
C GLU A 114 -20.30 -4.90 -7.16
N SER A 115 -21.54 -4.84 -6.66
CA SER A 115 -22.58 -5.85 -6.90
C SER A 115 -22.93 -6.05 -8.38
N ASN A 116 -22.75 -5.00 -9.20
CA ASN A 116 -22.92 -5.04 -10.66
C ASN A 116 -21.69 -5.65 -11.41
N GLY A 117 -20.68 -6.13 -10.68
CA GLY A 117 -19.45 -6.70 -11.22
C GLY A 117 -18.38 -5.67 -11.62
N ARG A 118 -18.66 -4.37 -11.50
CA ARG A 118 -17.68 -3.31 -11.76
C ARG A 118 -16.58 -3.36 -10.71
N THR A 119 -15.35 -3.27 -11.18
CA THR A 119 -14.18 -3.22 -10.31
C THR A 119 -13.59 -1.82 -10.25
N ARG A 120 -13.05 -1.49 -9.07
CA ARG A 120 -12.26 -0.28 -8.82
C ARG A 120 -10.96 -0.69 -8.16
N ALA A 121 -9.88 0.00 -8.50
CA ALA A 121 -8.61 -0.21 -7.85
C ALA A 121 -7.79 1.08 -7.85
N SER A 122 -7.16 1.37 -6.74
CA SER A 122 -6.36 2.57 -6.56
C SER A 122 -5.23 2.37 -5.59
N TRP A 123 -4.27 3.28 -5.67
CA TRP A 123 -3.23 3.45 -4.65
C TRP A 123 -3.22 4.88 -4.12
N GLU A 124 -2.85 5.01 -2.86
CA GLU A 124 -2.50 6.27 -2.22
C GLU A 124 -1.09 6.21 -1.67
N PHE A 125 -0.39 7.35 -1.72
CA PHE A 125 1.00 7.46 -1.25
C PHE A 125 1.17 8.73 -0.43
N GLY A 126 1.98 8.63 0.62
CA GLY A 126 2.33 9.73 1.50
C GLY A 126 3.73 9.60 2.08
N LEU A 127 4.28 10.73 2.51
CA LEU A 127 5.54 10.79 3.23
C LEU A 127 5.26 11.25 4.66
N ASP A 128 5.88 10.60 5.63
CA ASP A 128 5.76 10.93 7.06
C ASP A 128 4.32 11.13 7.55
N GLY A 129 3.42 10.28 7.04
CA GLY A 129 2.00 10.24 7.40
C GLY A 129 1.10 11.16 6.58
N GLN A 130 1.65 12.03 5.72
CA GLN A 130 0.85 12.91 4.88
C GLN A 130 0.63 12.30 3.48
N ILE A 131 -0.55 11.70 3.28
CA ILE A 131 -1.00 11.27 1.95
C ILE A 131 -1.10 12.48 1.01
N SER A 132 -0.41 12.42 -0.11
CA SER A 132 -0.28 13.55 -1.04
C SER A 132 -0.39 13.16 -2.52
N LEU A 133 -0.49 11.87 -2.83
CA LEU A 133 -0.63 11.35 -4.19
C LEU A 133 -1.63 10.20 -4.24
N ARG A 134 -2.49 10.21 -5.25
CA ARG A 134 -3.38 9.10 -5.59
C ARG A 134 -3.12 8.60 -7.02
N PHE A 135 -3.11 7.29 -7.20
CA PHE A 135 -3.03 6.64 -8.50
C PHE A 135 -4.31 5.84 -8.75
N ASP A 136 -5.02 6.17 -9.82
CA ASP A 136 -6.12 5.36 -10.35
C ASP A 136 -5.52 4.29 -11.26
N SER A 137 -5.53 3.04 -10.80
CA SER A 137 -4.90 1.93 -11.51
C SER A 137 -5.61 1.61 -12.84
N LYS A 138 -6.93 1.83 -12.91
CA LYS A 138 -7.75 1.49 -14.08
C LYS A 138 -7.50 2.47 -15.22
N ASN A 139 -7.46 3.75 -14.90
CA ASN A 139 -7.22 4.82 -15.85
C ASN A 139 -5.74 5.16 -16.00
N ARG A 140 -4.87 4.52 -15.21
CA ARG A 140 -3.42 4.81 -15.08
C ARG A 140 -3.15 6.29 -14.86
N ASN A 141 -4.01 6.94 -14.07
CA ASN A 141 -3.98 8.39 -13.87
C ASN A 141 -3.45 8.75 -12.48
N TRP A 142 -2.51 9.69 -12.44
CA TRP A 142 -1.88 10.17 -11.22
C TRP A 142 -2.44 11.54 -10.82
N LYS A 143 -3.10 11.62 -9.66
CA LYS A 143 -3.64 12.85 -9.08
C LYS A 143 -2.82 13.26 -7.87
N VAL A 144 -2.13 14.40 -7.99
CA VAL A 144 -1.46 15.06 -6.86
C VAL A 144 -2.53 15.71 -5.98
N LEU A 145 -2.53 15.39 -4.68
CA LEU A 145 -3.48 15.89 -3.69
C LEU A 145 -2.91 17.11 -2.94
N HIS A 146 -1.60 17.07 -2.64
CA HIS A 146 -0.86 18.14 -1.98
C HIS A 146 0.50 18.37 -2.65
N ALA A 147 1.19 19.48 -2.38
CA ALA A 147 2.41 19.89 -3.10
C ALA A 147 3.54 18.85 -2.97
N GLU A 148 3.63 18.21 -1.81
CA GLU A 148 4.55 17.13 -1.45
C GLU A 148 4.38 15.92 -2.38
N GLY A 149 3.18 15.69 -2.92
CA GLY A 149 2.90 14.59 -3.85
C GLY A 149 3.58 14.74 -5.21
N ARG A 150 4.16 15.90 -5.53
CA ARG A 150 4.89 16.13 -6.78
C ARG A 150 6.17 15.30 -6.85
N VAL A 151 6.93 15.19 -5.75
CA VAL A 151 8.14 14.35 -5.73
C VAL A 151 7.76 12.88 -5.82
N LEU A 152 6.75 12.45 -5.07
CA LEU A 152 6.20 11.09 -5.17
C LEU A 152 5.80 10.75 -6.61
N LYS A 153 5.02 11.63 -7.27
CA LYS A 153 4.56 11.40 -8.65
C LYS A 153 5.73 11.32 -9.61
N LYS A 154 6.71 12.22 -9.48
CA LYS A 154 7.88 12.26 -10.35
C LYS A 154 8.68 10.96 -10.25
N THR A 155 8.93 10.46 -9.04
CA THR A 155 9.70 9.21 -8.85
C THR A 155 8.91 7.99 -9.30
N LEU A 156 7.68 7.81 -8.79
CA LEU A 156 6.84 6.63 -9.08
C LEU A 156 6.44 6.53 -10.55
N ALA A 157 6.06 7.65 -11.20
CA ALA A 157 5.60 7.63 -12.58
C ALA A 157 6.75 7.58 -13.60
N ARG A 158 8.00 7.92 -13.19
CA ARG A 158 9.18 7.76 -14.03
C ARG A 158 9.58 6.29 -14.17
N ASP A 159 9.35 5.49 -13.14
CA ASP A 159 9.59 4.05 -13.17
C ASP A 159 8.37 3.31 -13.75
N ARG A 160 8.52 2.88 -15.01
CA ARG A 160 7.50 2.09 -15.69
C ARG A 160 7.27 0.74 -15.02
N SER A 161 8.32 0.07 -14.53
CA SER A 161 8.22 -1.22 -13.86
C SER A 161 7.42 -1.09 -12.57
N MET A 162 7.66 -0.01 -11.81
CA MET A 162 6.87 0.30 -10.62
C MET A 162 5.41 0.58 -10.96
N THR A 163 5.14 1.39 -11.99
CA THR A 163 3.75 1.65 -12.42
C THR A 163 3.03 0.36 -12.86
N ASP A 164 3.70 -0.50 -13.63
CA ASP A 164 3.13 -1.78 -14.07
C ASP A 164 2.94 -2.76 -12.90
N LEU A 165 3.81 -2.74 -11.89
CA LEU A 165 3.65 -3.48 -10.63
C LEU A 165 2.39 -3.04 -9.87
N LEU A 166 2.21 -1.74 -9.66
CA LEU A 166 1.03 -1.18 -8.99
C LEU A 166 -0.27 -1.58 -9.70
N VAL A 167 -0.28 -1.54 -11.03
CA VAL A 167 -1.42 -1.97 -11.85
C VAL A 167 -1.66 -3.48 -11.72
N ARG A 168 -0.63 -4.30 -11.89
CA ARG A 168 -0.74 -5.76 -11.81
C ARG A 168 -1.26 -6.22 -10.47
N THR A 169 -0.71 -5.69 -9.39
CA THR A 169 -1.14 -6.04 -8.03
C THR A 169 -2.57 -5.60 -7.77
N SER A 170 -2.95 -4.36 -8.07
CA SER A 170 -4.25 -3.83 -7.65
C SER A 170 -5.42 -4.27 -8.55
N LEU A 171 -5.22 -4.44 -9.87
CA LEU A 171 -6.27 -4.90 -10.79
C LEU A 171 -6.23 -6.41 -11.06
N GLY A 172 -5.06 -7.04 -10.92
CA GLY A 172 -4.86 -8.46 -11.16
C GLY A 172 -4.91 -9.28 -9.88
N ASP A 173 -3.87 -9.18 -9.07
CA ASP A 173 -3.67 -10.08 -7.92
C ASP A 173 -4.69 -9.83 -6.81
N CYS A 174 -4.93 -8.57 -6.43
CA CYS A 174 -5.91 -8.19 -5.40
C CYS A 174 -7.32 -8.69 -5.71
N ARG A 175 -7.72 -8.69 -6.99
CA ARG A 175 -9.03 -9.24 -7.39
C ARG A 175 -9.13 -10.75 -7.17
N LYS A 176 -8.03 -11.48 -7.36
CA LYS A 176 -7.98 -12.92 -7.06
C LYS A 176 -8.03 -13.14 -5.55
N TRP A 177 -7.20 -12.40 -4.82
CA TRP A 177 -7.12 -12.44 -3.36
C TRP A 177 -8.43 -12.09 -2.68
N LEU A 178 -9.19 -11.12 -3.20
CA LEU A 178 -10.50 -10.74 -2.68
C LEU A 178 -11.47 -11.92 -2.65
N LYS A 179 -11.37 -12.88 -3.57
CA LYS A 179 -12.19 -14.09 -3.57
C LYS A 179 -11.71 -15.17 -2.61
N GLU A 180 -10.45 -15.11 -2.18
CA GLU A 180 -9.81 -16.08 -1.29
C GLU A 180 -9.97 -15.70 0.18
N VAL A 181 -10.08 -14.40 0.46
CA VAL A 181 -10.30 -13.86 1.81
C VAL A 181 -11.78 -13.84 2.23
N LEU A 182 -12.70 -13.98 1.26
CA LEU A 182 -14.14 -14.17 1.48
C LEU A 182 -14.46 -15.65 1.68
#